data_AF-A0A8N4F067-F1
#
_entry.id   AF-A0A8N4F067-F1
#
_cell.length_a   1.000
_cell.length_b   1.000
_cell.length_c   1.000
_cell.angle_alpha   90.00
_cell.angle_beta   90.00
_cell.angle_gamma   90.00
#
_symmetry.space_group_name_H-M   'P 1'
#
loop_
_entity.id
_entity.type
_entity.pdbx_description
1 polymer ?
#
loop_
_entity_poly.entity_id
_entity_poly.type
_entity_poly.pdbx_seq_one_letter_code
_entity_poly.pdbx_strand_id
1 'polypeptide(L)'
;MVILERGFCYIVEWENGFHAVLDGLMATVKKHIKQGQGYEGGIFSIEAPLHVSNVQVLDPVTGRPCKIGYKYLEDGTKVRISRGQQASGALIPRPEILKQRRKPRPMEPGLKDTPIDLVLEKTYDAKAGIGVPDL
;
A
#
# COMPACT_ATOMS: atom_id res chain seq x y z
N MET A 1 9.86 4.58 -21.17
CA MET A 1 8.58 3.95 -20.82
C MET A 1 8.88 2.55 -20.34
N VAL A 2 8.91 2.34 -19.02
CA VAL A 2 9.16 1.01 -18.43
C VAL A 2 7.82 0.27 -18.38
N ILE A 3 7.74 -0.84 -19.10
CA ILE A 3 6.58 -1.72 -19.14
C ILE A 3 6.68 -2.64 -17.92
N LEU A 4 5.71 -2.55 -17.00
CA LEU A 4 5.77 -3.20 -15.69
C LEU A 4 5.49 -4.71 -15.78
N GLU A 5 6.45 -5.52 -16.20
CA GLU A 5 6.29 -6.98 -16.11
C GLU A 5 6.28 -7.43 -14.65
N ARG A 6 5.07 -7.58 -14.09
CA ARG A 6 4.80 -8.32 -12.84
C ARG A 6 5.51 -7.85 -11.56
N GLY A 7 6.01 -6.61 -11.51
CA GLY A 7 6.59 -5.99 -10.31
C GLY A 7 5.62 -5.12 -9.51
N PHE A 8 5.78 -5.07 -8.19
CA PHE A 8 5.06 -4.11 -7.34
C PHE A 8 5.74 -2.73 -7.40
N CYS A 9 4.96 -1.70 -7.66
CA CYS A 9 5.43 -0.32 -7.67
C CYS A 9 5.18 0.34 -6.31
N TYR A 10 6.23 0.89 -5.71
CA TYR A 10 6.13 1.78 -4.56
C TYR A 10 6.38 3.21 -5.03
N ILE A 11 5.44 4.12 -4.76
CA ILE A 11 5.68 5.56 -4.98
C ILE A 11 6.34 6.09 -3.72
N VAL A 12 7.47 6.77 -3.90
CA VAL A 12 8.21 7.48 -2.87
C VAL A 12 8.22 8.97 -3.21
N GLU A 13 7.76 9.79 -2.28
CA GLU A 13 7.91 11.24 -2.37
C GLU A 13 9.35 11.60 -2.04
N TRP A 14 9.99 12.34 -2.94
CA TRP A 14 11.30 12.95 -2.74
C TRP A 14 11.13 14.47 -2.83
N GLU A 15 12.11 15.21 -2.30
CA GLU A 15 12.13 16.68 -2.34
C GLU A 15 11.98 17.25 -3.76
N ASN A 16 12.41 16.49 -4.78
CA ASN A 16 12.37 16.88 -6.20
C ASN A 16 11.15 16.32 -6.97
N GLY A 17 10.12 15.81 -6.28
CA GLY A 17 8.87 15.34 -6.88
C GLY A 17 8.58 13.84 -6.73
N PHE A 18 7.60 13.35 -7.49
CA PHE A 18 7.12 11.97 -7.38
C PHE A 18 8.03 10.99 -8.11
N HIS A 19 8.61 10.07 -7.37
CA HIS A 19 9.44 9.00 -7.89
C HIS A 19 8.81 7.64 -7.57
N ALA A 20 9.01 6.67 -8.47
CA ALA A 20 8.61 5.29 -8.29
C ALA A 20 9.85 4.42 -8.10
N VAL A 21 9.76 3.43 -7.23
CA VAL A 21 10.73 2.34 -7.07
C VAL A 21 10.02 1.03 -7.40
N LEU A 22 10.68 0.21 -8.22
CA LEU A 22 10.16 -1.08 -8.70
C LEU A 22 11.20 -2.15 -8.43
N ASP A 23 10.79 -3.14 -7.66
CA ASP A 23 11.61 -4.28 -7.28
C ASP A 23 11.96 -5.13 -8.51
N GLY A 24 13.26 -5.38 -8.72
CA GLY A 24 13.84 -6.28 -9.72
C GLY A 24 13.95 -5.78 -11.16
N LEU A 25 13.41 -4.60 -11.50
CA LEU A 25 13.33 -4.11 -12.89
C LEU A 25 14.09 -2.80 -13.16
N MET A 26 14.46 -2.06 -12.12
CA MET A 26 15.05 -0.73 -12.28
C MET A 26 16.56 -0.76 -12.48
N ALA A 27 17.09 0.36 -13.02
CA ALA A 27 18.52 0.56 -13.14
C ALA A 27 19.18 0.47 -11.75
N THR A 28 20.15 -0.43 -11.61
CA THR A 28 20.89 -0.62 -10.36
C THR A 28 22.05 0.36 -10.28
N VAL A 29 22.13 1.09 -9.18
CA VAL A 29 23.25 1.97 -8.86
C VAL A 29 24.11 1.28 -7.82
N LYS A 30 25.42 1.25 -8.07
CA LYS A 30 26.40 0.71 -7.13
C LYS A 30 26.71 1.76 -6.06
N LYS A 31 26.29 1.51 -4.82
CA LYS A 31 26.70 2.31 -3.66
C LYS A 31 27.86 1.63 -2.94
N HIS A 32 28.94 2.38 -2.75
CA HIS A 32 30.07 1.95 -1.94
C HIS A 32 29.78 2.36 -0.50
N ILE A 33 29.70 1.38 0.39
CA ILE A 33 29.45 1.62 1.82
C ILE A 33 30.74 1.30 2.58
N LYS A 34 31.25 2.29 3.33
CA LYS A 34 32.42 2.13 4.19
C LYS A 34 32.04 1.30 5.41
N GLN A 35 32.78 0.23 5.67
CA GLN A 35 32.58 -0.66 6.82
C GLN A 35 32.58 0.10 8.16
N GLY A 36 31.68 -0.28 9.06
CA GLY A 36 31.59 0.24 10.43
C GLY A 36 31.27 -0.87 11.44
N GLN A 37 31.00 -0.49 12.68
CA GLN A 37 30.71 -1.45 13.74
C GLN A 37 29.30 -2.04 13.54
N GLY A 38 29.23 -3.34 13.23
CA GLY A 38 27.98 -4.09 13.07
C GLY A 38 27.44 -4.20 11.65
N TYR A 39 28.12 -3.66 10.63
CA TYR A 39 27.72 -3.84 9.23
C TYR A 39 28.95 -4.05 8.33
N GLU A 40 28.85 -5.02 7.43
CA GLU A 40 29.90 -5.30 6.46
C GLU A 40 29.99 -4.18 5.41
N GLY A 41 31.22 -3.77 5.09
CA GLY A 41 31.49 -2.84 3.99
C GLY A 41 31.49 -3.58 2.67
N GLY A 42 31.08 -2.89 1.61
CA GLY A 42 31.00 -3.53 0.30
C GLY A 42 30.35 -2.63 -0.76
N ILE A 43 30.26 -3.20 -1.96
CA ILE A 43 29.54 -2.60 -3.08
C ILE A 43 28.14 -3.18 -3.07
N PHE A 44 27.17 -2.37 -2.66
CA PHE A 44 25.76 -2.75 -2.66
C PHE A 44 25.10 -2.25 -3.95
N SER A 45 24.43 -3.15 -4.66
CA SER A 45 23.60 -2.77 -5.81
C SER A 45 22.21 -2.41 -5.28
N ILE A 46 21.86 -1.13 -5.34
CA ILE A 46 20.57 -0.62 -4.88
C ILE A 46 19.81 -0.06 -6.07
N GLU A 47 18.50 -0.26 -6.09
CA GLU A 47 17.63 0.22 -7.14
C GLU A 47 17.51 1.75 -7.10
N ALA A 48 17.66 2.39 -8.27
CA ALA A 48 17.50 3.83 -8.39
C ALA A 48 16.01 4.19 -8.59
N PRO A 49 15.53 5.29 -7.96
CA PRO A 49 14.19 5.79 -8.21
C PRO A 49 14.06 6.32 -9.64
N LEU A 50 12.86 6.17 -10.22
CA LEU A 50 12.54 6.60 -11.58
C LEU A 50 11.35 7.56 -11.55
N HIS A 51 11.37 8.61 -12.38
CA HIS A 51 10.29 9.58 -12.40
C HIS A 51 8.96 8.96 -12.85
N VAL A 52 7.84 9.30 -12.19
CA VAL A 52 6.53 8.66 -12.42
C VAL A 52 6.02 8.77 -13.86
N SER A 53 6.42 9.82 -14.60
CA SER A 53 6.04 9.99 -16.02
C SER A 53 6.54 8.86 -16.94
N ASN A 54 7.57 8.13 -16.52
CA ASN A 54 8.20 7.08 -17.33
C ASN A 54 7.63 5.68 -17.04
N VAL A 55 6.63 5.58 -16.17
CA VAL A 55 6.00 4.32 -15.74
C VAL A 55 4.55 4.26 -16.24
N GLN A 56 4.09 3.08 -16.68
CA GLN A 56 2.70 2.84 -17.06
C GLN A 56 2.16 1.56 -16.42
N VAL A 57 0.86 1.52 -16.14
CA VAL A 57 0.21 0.36 -15.54
C VAL A 57 -0.13 -0.66 -16.62
N LEU A 58 0.08 -1.93 -16.30
CA LEU A 58 -0.34 -3.03 -17.15
C LEU A 58 -1.78 -3.44 -16.88
N ASP A 59 -2.48 -3.77 -17.95
CA ASP A 59 -3.81 -4.38 -17.87
C ASP A 59 -3.67 -5.83 -17.36
N PRO A 60 -4.40 -6.25 -16.30
CA PRO A 60 -4.24 -7.57 -15.70
C PRO A 60 -4.57 -8.73 -16.64
N VAL A 61 -5.41 -8.49 -17.65
CA VAL A 61 -5.84 -9.53 -18.61
C VAL A 61 -4.89 -9.61 -19.79
N THR A 62 -4.60 -8.48 -20.43
CA THR A 62 -3.84 -8.46 -21.69
C THR A 62 -2.34 -8.29 -21.50
N GLY A 63 -1.88 -7.87 -20.32
CA GLY A 63 -0.47 -7.58 -20.05
C GLY A 63 0.07 -6.38 -20.86
N ARG A 64 -0.81 -5.61 -21.50
CA ARG A 64 -0.42 -4.46 -22.34
C ARG A 64 -0.45 -3.16 -21.53
N PRO A 65 0.39 -2.17 -21.89
CA PRO A 65 0.37 -0.87 -21.24
C PRO A 65 -0.98 -0.19 -21.46
N CYS A 66 -1.60 0.28 -20.37
CA CYS A 66 -2.92 0.89 -20.40
C CYS A 66 -2.98 2.16 -19.56
N LYS A 67 -3.96 3.02 -19.86
CA LYS A 67 -4.31 4.19 -19.03
C LYS A 67 -5.37 3.78 -18.01
N ILE A 68 -5.41 4.47 -16.87
CA ILE A 68 -6.42 4.23 -15.83
C ILE A 68 -7.58 5.22 -16.00
N GLY A 69 -8.80 4.68 -16.02
CA GLY A 69 -10.04 5.44 -15.80
C GLY A 69 -10.69 5.08 -14.47
N TYR A 70 -11.70 5.84 -14.07
CA TYR A 70 -12.52 5.56 -12.89
C TYR A 70 -13.97 5.36 -13.28
N LYS A 71 -14.66 4.45 -12.58
CA LYS A 71 -16.11 4.26 -12.66
C LYS A 71 -16.64 3.96 -11.26
N TYR A 72 -17.90 4.31 -11.03
CA TYR A 72 -18.62 3.92 -9.83
C TYR A 72 -19.43 2.66 -10.13
N LEU A 73 -19.34 1.67 -9.25
CA LEU A 73 -20.23 0.51 -9.27
C LEU A 73 -21.60 0.89 -8.68
N GLU A 74 -22.58 0.00 -8.83
CA GLU A 74 -23.93 0.17 -8.28
C GLU A 74 -23.92 0.29 -6.75
N ASP A 75 -22.95 -0.35 -6.09
CA ASP A 75 -22.70 -0.27 -4.64
C ASP A 75 -22.10 1.08 -4.19
N GLY A 76 -21.87 2.03 -5.10
CA GLY A 76 -21.25 3.32 -4.82
C GLY A 76 -19.72 3.27 -4.65
N THR A 77 -19.10 2.10 -4.76
CA THR A 77 -17.65 1.95 -4.65
C THR A 77 -16.92 2.46 -5.92
N LYS A 78 -15.85 3.22 -5.71
CA LYS A 78 -15.02 3.76 -6.80
C LYS A 78 -13.98 2.74 -7.23
N VAL A 79 -14.05 2.29 -8.48
CA VAL A 79 -13.14 1.31 -9.06
C VAL A 79 -12.30 1.90 -10.19
N ARG A 80 -11.11 1.33 -10.39
CA ARG A 80 -10.22 1.66 -11.51
C ARG A 80 -10.51 0.71 -12.67
N ILE A 81 -10.50 1.25 -13.89
CA ILE A 81 -10.75 0.51 -15.14
C ILE A 81 -9.61 0.76 -16.11
N SER A 82 -9.16 -0.26 -16.85
CA SER A 82 -8.19 -0.08 -17.92
C SER A 82 -8.82 0.60 -19.15
N ARG A 83 -8.17 1.63 -19.68
CA ARG A 83 -8.57 2.36 -20.90
C ARG A 83 -7.42 2.37 -21.91
N GLY A 84 -7.76 2.16 -23.17
CA GLY A 84 -6.81 2.23 -24.28
C GLY A 84 -7.26 1.37 -25.46
N GLN A 85 -6.64 1.58 -26.62
CA GLN A 85 -6.95 0.84 -27.86
C GLN A 85 -6.67 -0.67 -27.75
N GLN A 86 -5.76 -1.05 -26.84
CA GLN A 86 -5.31 -2.43 -26.65
C GLN A 86 -5.69 -2.98 -25.27
N ALA A 87 -6.50 -2.25 -24.49
CA ALA A 87 -6.88 -2.62 -23.14
C ALA A 87 -8.23 -3.36 -23.12
N SER A 88 -8.40 -4.29 -22.18
CA SER A 88 -9.61 -5.12 -22.05
C SER A 88 -10.81 -4.41 -21.42
N GLY A 89 -10.63 -3.23 -20.82
CA GLY A 89 -11.68 -2.60 -20.02
C GLY A 89 -11.86 -3.27 -18.64
N ALA A 90 -10.92 -4.12 -18.23
CA ALA A 90 -10.98 -4.84 -16.97
C ALA A 90 -10.87 -3.90 -15.75
N LEU A 91 -11.46 -4.37 -14.66
CA LEU A 91 -11.43 -3.70 -13.37
C LEU A 91 -10.07 -3.99 -12.71
N ILE A 92 -9.29 -2.93 -12.42
CA ILE A 92 -7.98 -3.02 -11.77
C ILE A 92 -8.21 -2.82 -10.26
N PRO A 93 -8.27 -3.89 -9.44
CA PRO A 93 -8.51 -3.74 -8.02
C PRO A 93 -7.33 -3.07 -7.32
N ARG A 94 -7.61 -2.47 -6.16
CA ARG A 94 -6.54 -1.99 -5.28
C ARG A 94 -5.76 -3.21 -4.76
N PRO A 95 -4.43 -3.26 -4.92
CA PRO A 95 -3.63 -4.40 -4.46
C PRO A 95 -3.69 -4.55 -2.95
N GLU A 96 -3.60 -5.79 -2.47
CA GLU A 96 -3.76 -6.13 -1.05
C GLU A 96 -2.68 -5.56 -0.15
N ILE A 97 -1.46 -5.36 -0.66
CA ILE A 97 -0.34 -4.77 0.09
C ILE A 97 -0.67 -3.39 0.66
N LEU A 98 -1.55 -2.63 -0.02
CA LEU A 98 -1.98 -1.31 0.45
C LEU A 98 -2.98 -1.37 1.60
N LYS A 99 -3.52 -2.55 1.92
CA LYS A 99 -4.40 -2.79 3.08
C LYS A 99 -3.58 -3.20 4.31
N GLN A 100 -2.37 -3.73 4.11
CA GLN A 100 -1.49 -4.15 5.18
C GLN A 100 -0.79 -2.93 5.81
N ARG A 101 -0.70 -2.92 7.14
CA ARG A 101 0.03 -1.89 7.88
C ARG A 101 1.52 -2.21 7.84
N ARG A 102 2.37 -1.19 7.69
CA ARG A 102 3.84 -1.35 7.74
C ARG A 102 4.33 -1.90 9.08
N LYS A 103 3.64 -1.54 10.17
CA LYS A 103 3.88 -2.11 11.50
C LYS A 103 2.63 -2.90 11.90
N PRO A 104 2.72 -4.22 12.09
CA PRO A 104 1.56 -4.99 12.54
C PRO A 104 1.13 -4.47 13.91
N ARG A 105 -0.18 -4.46 14.17
CA ARG A 105 -0.68 -4.18 15.52
C ARG A 105 -0.33 -5.40 16.39
N PRO A 106 0.20 -5.23 17.60
CA PRO A 106 0.31 -6.33 18.54
C PRO A 106 -1.09 -6.97 18.74
N MET A 107 -1.14 -8.30 18.75
CA MET A 107 -2.38 -9.05 18.90
C MET A 107 -2.78 -9.17 20.38
N GLU A 108 -1.79 -9.13 21.26
CA GLU A 108 -1.98 -9.15 22.70
C GLU A 108 -2.09 -7.71 23.23
N PRO A 109 -3.10 -7.40 24.06
CA PRO A 109 -3.16 -6.14 24.78
C PRO A 109 -1.88 -5.96 25.62
N GLY A 110 -1.28 -4.78 25.56
CA GLY A 110 -0.16 -4.43 26.43
C GLY A 110 -0.62 -4.29 27.88
N LEU A 111 0.35 -4.17 28.80
CA LEU A 111 0.08 -4.01 30.24
C LEU A 111 -0.87 -2.85 30.59
N LYS A 112 -0.92 -1.81 29.74
CA LYS A 112 -1.78 -0.62 29.92
C LYS A 112 -3.05 -0.66 29.07
N ASP A 113 -3.23 -1.70 28.26
CA ASP A 113 -4.39 -1.82 27.39
C ASP A 113 -5.50 -2.56 28.13
N THR A 114 -6.71 -2.00 28.10
CA THR A 114 -7.89 -2.62 28.70
C THR A 114 -8.26 -3.91 27.95
N PRO A 115 -8.54 -5.03 28.66
CA PRO A 115 -9.01 -6.24 28.00
C PRO A 115 -10.33 -5.98 27.27
N ILE A 116 -10.50 -6.62 26.12
CA ILE A 116 -11.66 -6.41 25.25
C ILE A 116 -12.99 -6.70 25.96
N ASP A 117 -12.98 -7.69 26.86
CA ASP A 117 -14.15 -8.14 27.60
C ASP A 117 -14.74 -7.01 28.46
N LEU A 118 -13.89 -6.22 29.12
CA LEU A 118 -14.30 -5.08 29.94
C LEU A 118 -14.84 -3.91 29.09
N VAL A 119 -14.30 -3.72 27.88
CA VAL A 119 -14.70 -2.63 26.99
C VAL A 119 -16.04 -2.93 26.31
N LEU A 120 -16.29 -4.19 25.98
CA LEU A 120 -17.53 -4.64 25.36
C LEU A 120 -18.65 -4.85 26.38
N GLU A 121 -18.32 -4.88 27.66
CA GLU A 121 -19.31 -4.90 28.73
C GLU A 121 -20.21 -3.66 28.64
N LYS A 122 -21.51 -3.89 28.45
CA LYS A 122 -22.50 -2.84 28.35
C LYS A 122 -22.85 -2.33 29.75
N THR A 123 -22.10 -1.35 30.23
CA THR A 123 -22.27 -0.75 31.57
C THR A 123 -23.45 0.22 31.67
N TYR A 124 -24.02 0.65 30.54
CA TYR A 124 -25.15 1.58 30.48
C TYR A 124 -26.23 1.11 29.51
N ASP A 125 -27.46 1.05 30.01
CA ASP A 125 -28.65 0.85 29.19
C ASP A 125 -29.80 1.72 29.68
N ALA A 126 -30.07 2.80 28.93
CA ALA A 126 -31.13 3.75 29.22
C ALA A 126 -32.55 3.13 29.23
N LYS A 127 -32.78 2.03 28.50
CA LYS A 127 -34.10 1.38 28.48
C LYS A 127 -34.27 0.38 29.60
N ALA A 128 -33.20 -0.31 29.98
CA ALA A 128 -33.22 -1.29 31.06
C ALA A 128 -32.96 -0.67 32.45
N GLY A 129 -32.65 0.63 32.53
CA GLY A 129 -32.36 1.32 33.79
C GLY A 129 -31.01 0.95 34.40
N ILE A 130 -30.10 0.38 33.61
CA ILE A 130 -28.78 -0.06 34.07
C ILE A 130 -27.79 1.10 33.94
N GLY A 131 -27.04 1.39 35.01
CA GLY A 131 -25.97 2.39 35.02
C GLY A 131 -26.42 3.85 35.25
N VAL A 132 -27.67 4.08 35.65
CA VAL A 132 -28.14 5.37 36.15
C VAL A 132 -28.03 5.34 37.68
N PRO A 133 -27.19 6.17 38.32
CA PRO A 133 -27.16 6.24 39.78
C PRO A 133 -28.50 6.81 40.27
N ASP A 134 -29.03 6.23 41.36
CA ASP A 134 -30.18 6.82 42.06
C ASP A 134 -29.77 8.22 42.54
N LEU A 135 -30.46 9.25 42.01
CA LEU A 135 -30.26 10.66 42.38
C LEU A 135 -30.94 11.00 43.70
#